data_AF-A0A4R1QSH0-F1
#
_entry.id   AF-A0A4R1QSH0-F1
#
_cell.length_a   1.000
_cell.length_b   1.000
_cell.length_c   1.000
_cell.angle_alpha   90.00
_cell.angle_beta   90.00
_cell.angle_gamma   90.00
#
_symmetry.space_group_name_H-M   'P 1'
#
loop_
_entity.id
_entity.type
_entity.pdbx_description
1 polymer ?
#
loop_
_entity_poly.entity_id
_entity_poly.type
_entity_poly.pdbx_seq_one_letter_code
_entity_poly.pdbx_strand_id
1 'polypeptide(L)'
;MKSKRGTMIAVAAICFIFLTVLGFTLLSQRVEFNEGSVTGNTAGNLNNGGLFCEADGVVYFSNPYDEGRLYSMTPEETRLKRLTPSKATSINADSHYLYYYMDSVAEDEKLSYMHFHGIYRSKLNGQDTQCLKRNYAITLQLCGNYLYYQSFDNNNKNGTELYKIKIDKSEDVRIADYNINPACCEEGLIYFNGTKVNHYLYALNTENDSISVVWDGNVWNPVHEEGYVYYMDVSHDYRLCRYSLSAKTEEVLTEDRIDFFNIYDGIIYYQKSSRSEPALKRMQTDGSNVEIVAEGVYKNINITSNYVYFSAFGSEVPVYKTPTAGGINVTTFDSAMEAALSEND
;
A
#
# COMPACT_ATOMS: atom_id res chain seq x y z
N MET A 1 19.97 -1.50 64.83
CA MET A 1 20.75 -1.93 63.64
C MET A 1 20.04 -2.93 62.72
N LYS A 2 19.25 -3.88 63.24
CA LYS A 2 18.55 -4.88 62.38
C LYS A 2 17.47 -4.30 61.44
N SER A 3 16.68 -3.30 61.85
CA SER A 3 15.61 -2.75 60.98
C SER A 3 16.15 -2.00 59.76
N LYS A 4 17.22 -1.19 59.91
CA LYS A 4 17.86 -0.49 58.79
C LYS A 4 18.41 -1.43 57.72
N ARG A 5 18.86 -2.64 58.10
CA ARG A 5 19.37 -3.67 57.18
C ARG A 5 18.26 -4.30 56.36
N GLY A 6 17.11 -4.60 56.98
CA GLY A 6 15.92 -5.10 56.28
C GLY A 6 15.35 -4.09 55.29
N THR A 7 15.29 -2.80 55.68
CA THR A 7 14.86 -1.72 54.78
C THR A 7 15.82 -1.56 53.59
N MET A 8 17.14 -1.65 53.80
CA MET A 8 18.12 -1.57 52.71
C MET A 8 17.99 -2.70 51.69
N ILE A 9 17.78 -3.93 52.18
CA ILE A 9 17.58 -5.12 51.32
C ILE A 9 16.28 -4.98 50.52
N ALA A 10 15.20 -4.50 51.14
CA ALA A 10 13.93 -4.27 50.45
C ALA A 10 14.06 -3.19 49.35
N VAL A 11 14.76 -2.09 49.62
CA VAL A 11 15.00 -1.03 48.63
C VAL A 11 15.85 -1.56 47.46
N ALA A 12 16.91 -2.30 47.74
CA ALA A 12 17.75 -2.89 46.69
C ALA A 12 16.97 -3.88 45.80
N ALA A 13 16.09 -4.70 46.38
CA ALA A 13 15.23 -5.62 45.64
C ALA A 13 14.23 -4.88 44.75
N ILE A 14 13.60 -3.81 45.24
CA ILE A 14 12.68 -2.97 44.45
C ILE A 14 13.41 -2.28 43.30
N CYS A 15 14.60 -1.72 43.54
CA CYS A 15 15.40 -1.11 42.49
C CYS A 15 15.82 -2.13 41.42
N PHE A 16 16.20 -3.35 41.83
CA PHE A 16 16.52 -4.42 40.89
C PHE A 16 15.31 -4.81 40.03
N ILE A 17 14.14 -5.03 40.65
CA ILE A 17 12.90 -5.33 39.92
C ILE A 17 12.58 -4.19 38.94
N PHE A 18 12.66 -2.94 39.37
CA PHE A 18 12.42 -1.78 38.52
C PHE A 18 13.39 -1.73 37.33
N LEU A 19 14.69 -1.95 37.55
CA LEU A 19 15.69 -1.99 36.49
C LEU A 19 15.49 -3.17 35.53
N THR A 20 15.07 -4.33 36.02
CA THR A 20 14.75 -5.49 35.16
C THR A 20 13.51 -5.25 34.31
N VAL A 21 12.45 -4.65 34.89
CA VAL A 21 11.24 -4.28 34.15
C VAL A 21 11.57 -3.20 33.13
N LEU A 22 12.32 -2.16 33.50
CA LEU A 22 12.76 -1.11 32.59
C LEU A 22 13.62 -1.68 31.45
N GLY A 23 14.60 -2.52 31.77
CA GLY A 23 15.45 -3.17 30.78
C GLY A 23 14.66 -4.06 29.82
N PHE A 24 13.71 -4.84 30.34
CA PHE A 24 12.79 -5.64 29.52
C PHE A 24 11.92 -4.77 28.62
N THR A 25 11.36 -3.67 29.14
CA THR A 25 10.54 -2.73 28.34
C THR A 25 11.33 -2.05 27.22
N LEU A 26 12.58 -1.65 27.48
CA LEU A 26 13.45 -1.06 26.47
C LEU A 26 13.84 -2.06 25.38
N LEU A 27 14.09 -3.32 25.76
CA LEU A 27 14.36 -4.41 24.82
C LEU A 27 13.11 -4.77 24.00
N SER A 28 11.93 -4.80 24.61
CA SER A 28 10.67 -5.13 23.92
C SER A 28 10.15 -4.02 23.00
N GLN A 29 10.63 -2.78 23.17
CA GLN A 29 10.30 -1.64 22.28
C GLN A 29 11.24 -1.53 21.08
N ARG A 30 12.24 -2.41 20.96
CA ARG A 30 13.17 -2.37 19.84
C ARG A 30 12.45 -2.77 18.56
N VAL A 31 12.61 -1.94 17.54
CA VAL A 31 12.06 -2.17 16.21
C VAL A 31 12.96 -3.16 15.48
N GLU A 32 12.36 -4.21 14.95
CA GLU A 32 13.03 -5.20 14.10
C GLU A 32 13.23 -4.59 12.71
N PHE A 33 14.47 -4.58 12.23
CA PHE A 33 14.82 -4.03 10.93
C PHE A 33 14.86 -5.13 9.87
N ASN A 34 14.47 -4.77 8.65
CA ASN A 34 14.52 -5.62 7.48
C ASN A 34 15.96 -5.76 6.98
N GLU A 35 16.26 -6.93 6.45
CA GLU A 35 17.49 -7.20 5.70
C GLU A 35 17.19 -7.07 4.19
N GLY A 36 18.05 -6.37 3.45
CA GLY A 36 17.90 -6.18 2.00
C GLY A 36 16.78 -5.22 1.58
N SER A 37 16.38 -5.32 0.31
CA SER A 37 15.43 -4.41 -0.35
C SER A 37 13.98 -4.92 -0.26
N VAL A 38 13.40 -4.91 0.94
CA VAL A 38 11.99 -5.30 1.14
C VAL A 38 11.03 -4.29 0.48
N THR A 39 10.08 -4.78 -0.31
CA THR A 39 8.98 -4.00 -0.89
C THR A 39 7.69 -4.41 -0.19
N GLY A 40 6.95 -3.47 0.40
CA GLY A 40 5.84 -3.83 1.30
C GLY A 40 4.51 -4.16 0.64
N ASN A 41 4.25 -3.70 -0.57
CA ASN A 41 3.09 -4.06 -1.38
C ASN A 41 3.44 -3.92 -2.87
N THR A 42 2.60 -4.48 -3.74
CA THR A 42 2.78 -4.32 -5.19
C THR A 42 2.43 -2.90 -5.62
N ALA A 43 3.13 -2.43 -6.66
CA ALA A 43 2.91 -1.11 -7.22
C ALA A 43 1.46 -0.90 -7.69
N GLY A 44 0.91 -1.90 -8.36
CA GLY A 44 -0.45 -1.86 -8.87
C GLY A 44 -1.49 -1.79 -7.75
N ASN A 45 -1.31 -2.50 -6.63
CA ASN A 45 -2.21 -2.37 -5.48
C ASN A 45 -2.17 -0.96 -4.91
N LEU A 46 -0.98 -0.40 -4.67
CA LEU A 46 -0.85 0.96 -4.13
C LEU A 46 -1.37 2.05 -5.08
N ASN A 47 -1.15 1.91 -6.38
CA ASN A 47 -1.74 2.78 -7.40
C ASN A 47 -3.27 2.70 -7.43
N ASN A 48 -3.85 1.60 -6.92
CA ASN A 48 -5.28 1.37 -6.73
C ASN A 48 -5.72 1.54 -5.26
N GLY A 49 -5.01 2.39 -4.50
CA GLY A 49 -5.35 2.80 -3.13
C GLY A 49 -4.73 1.94 -2.03
N GLY A 50 -4.02 0.86 -2.38
CA GLY A 50 -3.38 -0.05 -1.45
C GLY A 50 -4.38 -0.66 -0.47
N LEU A 51 -5.52 -1.11 -0.99
CA LEU A 51 -6.62 -1.63 -0.19
C LEU A 51 -6.42 -3.08 0.20
N PHE A 52 -5.56 -3.81 -0.51
CA PHE A 52 -5.13 -5.16 -0.19
C PHE A 52 -3.60 -5.24 -0.23
N CYS A 53 -3.03 -6.04 0.65
CA CYS A 53 -1.62 -6.35 0.74
C CYS A 53 -1.50 -7.82 1.15
N GLU A 54 -0.86 -8.64 0.31
CA GLU A 54 -0.59 -10.04 0.64
C GLU A 54 0.88 -10.19 1.02
N ALA A 55 1.14 -10.78 2.19
CA ALA A 55 2.48 -11.08 2.67
C ALA A 55 2.46 -12.38 3.49
N ASP A 56 3.44 -13.26 3.26
CA ASP A 56 3.64 -14.51 3.99
C ASP A 56 2.37 -15.37 4.19
N GLY A 57 1.52 -15.45 3.15
CA GLY A 57 0.29 -16.23 3.16
C GLY A 57 -0.85 -15.61 3.98
N VAL A 58 -0.79 -14.30 4.23
CA VAL A 58 -1.86 -13.51 4.87
C VAL A 58 -2.22 -12.35 3.97
N VAL A 59 -3.52 -12.12 3.80
CA VAL A 59 -4.05 -10.94 3.10
C VAL A 59 -4.53 -9.94 4.14
N TYR A 60 -3.93 -8.76 4.15
CA TYR A 60 -4.35 -7.59 4.91
C TYR A 60 -5.17 -6.67 4.01
N PHE A 61 -6.35 -6.26 4.46
CA PHE A 61 -7.23 -5.49 3.58
C PHE A 61 -8.12 -4.49 4.33
N SER A 62 -8.44 -3.40 3.63
CA SER A 62 -9.43 -2.41 4.05
C SER A 62 -10.81 -2.91 3.70
N ASN A 63 -11.64 -3.26 4.69
CA ASN A 63 -12.97 -3.83 4.48
C ASN A 63 -14.04 -2.73 4.27
N PRO A 64 -14.56 -2.51 3.04
CA PRO A 64 -15.51 -1.42 2.80
C PRO A 64 -16.90 -1.66 3.41
N TYR A 65 -17.24 -2.92 3.71
CA TYR A 65 -18.46 -3.27 4.45
C TYR A 65 -18.39 -2.84 5.93
N ASP A 66 -17.20 -2.53 6.44
CA ASP A 66 -16.93 -2.04 7.79
C ASP A 66 -16.16 -0.70 7.72
N GLU A 67 -16.61 0.22 6.88
CA GLU A 67 -16.09 1.60 6.76
C GLU A 67 -14.59 1.70 6.40
N GLY A 68 -14.03 0.65 5.79
CA GLY A 68 -12.62 0.56 5.41
C GLY A 68 -11.68 0.22 6.58
N ARG A 69 -12.22 -0.29 7.69
CA ARG A 69 -11.40 -0.81 8.80
C ARG A 69 -10.46 -1.92 8.32
N LEU A 70 -9.29 -2.04 8.94
CA LEU A 70 -8.28 -3.03 8.54
C LEU A 70 -8.63 -4.41 9.06
N TYR A 71 -8.58 -5.40 8.17
CA TYR A 71 -8.78 -6.81 8.45
C TYR A 71 -7.58 -7.63 7.99
N SER A 72 -7.51 -8.87 8.46
CA SER A 72 -6.64 -9.92 7.93
C SER A 72 -7.46 -11.14 7.58
N MET A 73 -6.98 -11.95 6.62
CA MET A 73 -7.54 -13.24 6.25
C MET A 73 -6.49 -14.14 5.59
N THR A 74 -6.83 -15.40 5.38
CA THR A 74 -6.08 -16.30 4.47
C THR A 74 -6.39 -15.96 3.00
N PRO A 75 -5.52 -16.32 2.03
CA PRO A 75 -5.77 -16.13 0.60
C PRO A 75 -7.06 -16.82 0.10
N GLU A 76 -7.51 -17.87 0.79
CA GLU A 76 -8.77 -18.57 0.52
C GLU A 76 -10.00 -17.86 1.12
N GLU A 77 -9.81 -16.65 1.66
CA GLU A 77 -10.84 -15.81 2.31
C GLU A 77 -11.50 -16.46 3.52
N THR A 78 -10.70 -17.17 4.31
CA THR A 78 -11.11 -17.71 5.61
C THR A 78 -10.35 -17.04 6.75
N ARG A 79 -10.83 -17.22 7.99
CA ARG A 79 -10.23 -16.66 9.22
C ARG A 79 -10.15 -15.13 9.22
N LEU A 80 -11.22 -14.49 8.74
CA LEU A 80 -11.31 -13.04 8.75
C LEU A 80 -11.26 -12.52 10.19
N LYS A 81 -10.47 -11.47 10.40
CA LYS A 81 -10.31 -10.84 11.72
C LYS A 81 -10.04 -9.35 11.55
N ARG A 82 -10.81 -8.51 12.25
CA ARG A 82 -10.55 -7.07 12.37
C ARG A 82 -9.26 -6.81 13.17
N LEU A 83 -8.41 -5.92 12.65
CA LEU A 83 -7.12 -5.56 13.25
C LEU A 83 -7.12 -4.17 13.87
N THR A 84 -7.81 -3.20 13.26
CA THR A 84 -7.99 -1.84 13.81
C THR A 84 -9.43 -1.38 13.65
N PRO A 85 -9.95 -0.58 14.60
CA PRO A 85 -11.28 0.04 14.47
C PRO A 85 -11.29 1.26 13.54
N SER A 86 -10.17 1.63 12.92
CA SER A 86 -10.06 2.80 12.05
C SER A 86 -9.84 2.42 10.59
N LYS A 87 -10.30 3.28 9.68
CA LYS A 87 -10.06 3.11 8.24
C LYS A 87 -8.57 3.10 7.94
N ALA A 88 -8.14 2.15 7.10
CA ALA A 88 -6.76 2.01 6.69
C ALA A 88 -6.64 1.94 5.16
N THR A 89 -5.65 2.60 4.58
CA THR A 89 -5.30 2.53 3.15
C THR A 89 -3.79 2.51 2.98
N SER A 90 -3.31 2.35 1.74
CA SER A 90 -1.88 2.19 1.44
C SER A 90 -1.20 1.16 2.35
N ILE A 91 -1.84 -0.01 2.46
CA ILE A 91 -1.40 -1.08 3.35
C ILE A 91 -0.11 -1.68 2.79
N ASN A 92 0.89 -1.86 3.65
CA ASN A 92 2.17 -2.48 3.38
C ASN A 92 2.48 -3.45 4.52
N ALA A 93 3.26 -4.50 4.24
CA ALA A 93 3.72 -5.43 5.24
C ALA A 93 5.19 -5.82 5.01
N ASP A 94 5.91 -6.11 6.08
CA ASP A 94 7.13 -6.92 6.06
C ASP A 94 6.92 -8.16 6.95
N SER A 95 7.97 -8.93 7.20
CA SER A 95 7.90 -10.14 8.04
C SER A 95 7.59 -9.88 9.53
N HIS A 96 7.60 -8.62 9.96
CA HIS A 96 7.47 -8.22 11.37
C HIS A 96 6.26 -7.32 11.64
N TYR A 97 5.94 -6.42 10.70
CA TYR A 97 5.01 -5.32 10.92
C TYR A 97 4.10 -5.03 9.74
N LEU A 98 2.95 -4.42 10.06
CA LEU A 98 2.09 -3.72 9.11
C LEU A 98 2.39 -2.23 9.15
N TYR A 99 2.33 -1.60 7.99
CA TYR A 99 2.42 -0.15 7.82
C TYR A 99 1.25 0.31 6.96
N TYR A 100 0.56 1.36 7.39
CA TYR A 100 -0.62 1.83 6.67
C TYR A 100 -0.87 3.30 6.97
N TYR A 101 -1.56 3.96 6.04
CA TYR A 101 -2.18 5.23 6.33
C TYR A 101 -3.50 4.96 7.04
N MET A 102 -3.71 5.61 8.18
CA MET A 102 -4.95 5.56 8.92
C MET A 102 -5.66 6.90 8.76
N ASP A 103 -6.96 6.86 8.51
CA ASP A 103 -7.82 8.04 8.51
C ASP A 103 -8.98 7.78 9.46
N SER A 104 -8.93 8.38 10.65
CA SER A 104 -10.07 8.30 11.56
C SER A 104 -10.35 9.61 12.27
N VAL A 105 -11.65 9.86 12.35
CA VAL A 105 -12.27 10.82 13.25
C VAL A 105 -12.71 10.03 14.48
N ALA A 106 -12.49 10.55 15.68
CA ALA A 106 -13.01 9.90 16.89
C ALA A 106 -14.54 9.76 16.79
N GLU A 107 -15.05 8.55 17.06
CA GLU A 107 -16.49 8.25 17.02
C GLU A 107 -17.30 8.99 18.10
N ASP A 108 -16.64 9.42 19.19
CA ASP A 108 -17.25 10.25 20.23
C ASP A 108 -17.27 11.73 19.80
N GLU A 109 -18.46 12.32 19.69
CA GLU A 109 -18.66 13.75 19.40
C GLU A 109 -17.83 14.66 20.32
N LYS A 110 -17.61 14.26 21.58
CA LYS A 110 -16.80 15.00 22.56
C LYS A 110 -15.30 14.86 22.36
N LEU A 111 -14.85 13.92 21.53
CA LEU A 111 -13.46 13.69 21.15
C LEU A 111 -13.22 13.92 19.66
N SER A 112 -14.23 14.38 18.91
CA SER A 112 -14.19 14.61 17.46
C SER A 112 -13.06 15.54 16.98
N TYR A 113 -12.51 16.38 17.88
CA TYR A 113 -11.32 17.20 17.62
C TYR A 113 -9.99 16.41 17.61
N MET A 114 -9.98 15.16 18.10
CA MET A 114 -8.84 14.26 18.02
C MET A 114 -8.87 13.51 16.70
N HIS A 115 -8.15 14.05 15.72
CA HIS A 115 -7.92 13.36 14.46
C HIS A 115 -6.75 12.38 14.61
N PHE A 116 -6.98 11.12 14.25
CA PHE A 116 -5.95 10.10 14.25
C PHE A 116 -5.40 9.83 12.84
N HIS A 117 -5.56 10.79 11.93
CA HIS A 117 -5.00 10.66 10.59
C HIS A 117 -3.45 10.62 10.64
N GLY A 118 -2.85 9.70 9.90
CA GLY A 118 -1.39 9.57 9.87
C GLY A 118 -0.87 8.25 9.36
N ILE A 119 0.44 8.11 9.39
CA ILE A 119 1.18 6.88 9.06
C ILE A 119 1.37 6.10 10.35
N TYR A 120 0.96 4.83 10.34
CA TYR A 120 0.99 3.94 11.48
C TYR A 120 1.78 2.68 11.19
N ARG A 121 2.34 2.11 12.25
CA ARG A 121 2.92 0.77 12.28
C ARG A 121 2.25 -0.06 13.37
N SER A 122 1.97 -1.33 13.12
CA SER A 122 1.56 -2.30 14.15
C SER A 122 2.25 -3.64 13.92
N LYS A 123 2.17 -4.55 14.89
CA LYS A 123 2.49 -5.97 14.66
C LYS A 123 1.52 -6.56 13.64
N LEU A 124 1.90 -7.65 12.98
CA LEU A 124 1.06 -8.37 12.00
C LEU A 124 -0.32 -8.79 12.53
N ASN A 125 -0.50 -8.87 13.85
CA ASN A 125 -1.77 -9.20 14.49
C ASN A 125 -2.62 -7.96 14.89
N GLY A 126 -2.21 -6.75 14.51
CA GLY A 126 -2.85 -5.47 14.83
C GLY A 126 -2.49 -4.87 16.19
N GLN A 127 -1.67 -5.54 17.00
CA GLN A 127 -1.26 -5.04 18.33
C GLN A 127 -0.09 -4.07 18.26
N ASP A 128 0.17 -3.37 19.36
CA ASP A 128 1.29 -2.42 19.52
C ASP A 128 1.31 -1.33 18.45
N THR A 129 0.13 -0.84 18.09
CA THR A 129 -0.05 0.23 17.11
C THR A 129 0.62 1.53 17.54
N GLN A 130 1.52 2.01 16.69
CA GLN A 130 2.34 3.20 16.91
C GLN A 130 2.12 4.19 15.76
N CYS A 131 1.76 5.44 16.09
CA CYS A 131 1.76 6.53 15.13
C CYS A 131 3.21 6.95 14.84
N LEU A 132 3.64 6.79 13.58
CA LEU A 132 4.95 7.23 13.09
C LEU A 132 4.91 8.73 12.77
N LYS A 133 3.90 9.16 12.00
CA LYS A 133 3.76 10.56 11.58
C LYS A 133 2.29 10.97 11.50
N ARG A 134 1.95 12.12 12.09
CA ARG A 134 0.66 12.78 11.86
C ARG A 134 0.78 13.71 10.66
N ASN A 135 0.42 13.19 9.49
CA ASN A 135 0.27 13.99 8.28
C ASN A 135 -0.69 13.27 7.32
N TYR A 136 -1.25 13.97 6.36
CA TYR A 136 -2.01 13.35 5.28
C TYR A 136 -1.04 12.65 4.33
N ALA A 137 -1.24 11.36 4.05
CA ALA A 137 -0.48 10.63 3.04
C ALA A 137 -1.43 10.10 1.97
N ILE A 138 -1.09 10.32 0.70
CA ILE A 138 -1.86 9.80 -0.44
C ILE A 138 -1.47 8.36 -0.72
N THR A 139 -0.16 8.14 -0.84
CA THR A 139 0.45 6.85 -1.15
C THR A 139 1.61 6.63 -0.18
N LEU A 140 1.73 5.42 0.34
CA LEU A 140 2.77 4.97 1.26
C LEU A 140 3.35 3.67 0.72
N GLN A 141 4.66 3.59 0.56
CA GLN A 141 5.38 2.39 0.11
C GLN A 141 6.52 2.09 1.09
N LEU A 142 6.60 0.86 1.57
CA LEU A 142 7.76 0.36 2.30
C LEU A 142 8.88 -0.02 1.33
N CYS A 143 10.07 0.54 1.54
CA CYS A 143 11.29 0.26 0.79
C CYS A 143 12.44 -0.02 1.78
N GLY A 144 12.80 -1.29 1.97
CA GLY A 144 13.75 -1.74 2.97
C GLY A 144 13.31 -1.35 4.38
N ASN A 145 14.00 -0.38 4.97
CA ASN A 145 13.74 0.12 6.33
C ASN A 145 13.12 1.53 6.36
N TYR A 146 12.65 2.03 5.22
CA TYR A 146 12.01 3.33 5.11
C TYR A 146 10.62 3.22 4.50
N LEU A 147 9.71 4.05 4.99
CA LEU A 147 8.44 4.31 4.36
C LEU A 147 8.59 5.58 3.52
N TYR A 148 8.46 5.45 2.20
CA TYR A 148 8.35 6.58 1.29
C TYR A 148 6.89 6.95 1.14
N TYR A 149 6.57 8.23 1.27
CA TYR A 149 5.19 8.68 1.24
C TYR A 149 5.01 10.03 0.56
N GLN A 150 3.91 10.10 -0.17
CA GLN A 150 3.45 11.29 -0.86
C GLN A 150 2.51 12.08 0.06
N SER A 151 2.83 13.35 0.33
CA SER A 151 2.10 14.18 1.29
C SER A 151 1.96 15.62 0.84
N PHE A 152 0.97 16.34 1.38
CA PHE A 152 0.88 17.79 1.22
C PHE A 152 1.74 18.48 2.29
N ASP A 153 2.55 19.47 1.88
CA ASP A 153 3.00 20.50 2.82
C ASP A 153 1.89 21.57 2.88
N ASN A 154 1.44 21.90 4.09
CA ASN A 154 0.43 22.93 4.33
C ASN A 154 0.84 24.30 3.77
N ASN A 155 2.12 24.51 3.45
CA ASN A 155 2.64 25.74 2.86
C ASN A 155 2.89 25.65 1.34
N ASN A 156 2.81 24.47 0.73
CA ASN A 156 3.06 24.28 -0.69
C ASN A 156 1.75 24.31 -1.49
N LYS A 157 1.65 25.23 -2.47
CA LYS A 157 0.51 25.35 -3.39
C LYS A 157 0.63 24.48 -4.65
N ASN A 158 1.77 23.81 -4.84
CA ASN A 158 2.13 23.11 -6.08
C ASN A 158 1.77 21.62 -6.06
N GLY A 159 1.01 21.17 -5.07
CA GLY A 159 0.56 19.78 -4.95
C GLY A 159 1.32 19.03 -3.85
N THR A 160 1.54 17.74 -4.09
CA THR A 160 2.20 16.86 -3.13
C THR A 160 3.71 16.80 -3.33
N GLU A 161 4.39 16.39 -2.28
CA GLU A 161 5.84 16.25 -2.18
C GLU A 161 6.17 14.82 -1.70
N LEU A 162 7.41 14.39 -1.91
CA LEU A 162 7.89 13.09 -1.44
C LEU A 162 8.71 13.24 -0.16
N TYR A 163 8.36 12.41 0.81
CA TYR A 163 9.07 12.27 2.08
C TYR A 163 9.47 10.82 2.30
N LYS A 164 10.38 10.60 3.24
CA LYS A 164 10.58 9.29 3.85
C LYS A 164 10.67 9.39 5.36
N ILE A 165 10.30 8.31 6.03
CA ILE A 165 10.49 8.13 7.48
C ILE A 165 10.98 6.70 7.73
N LYS A 166 11.94 6.52 8.63
CA LYS A 166 12.42 5.19 8.97
C LYS A 166 11.35 4.42 9.74
N ILE A 167 11.33 3.09 9.61
CA ILE A 167 10.32 2.24 10.27
C ILE A 167 10.31 2.36 11.80
N ASP A 168 11.40 2.85 12.40
CA ASP A 168 11.53 3.12 13.84
C ASP A 168 11.13 4.55 14.24
N LYS A 169 10.51 5.31 13.32
CA LYS A 169 10.08 6.71 13.45
C LYS A 169 11.22 7.75 13.40
N SER A 170 12.47 7.32 13.33
CA SER A 170 13.58 8.26 13.12
C SER A 170 13.64 8.73 11.66
N GLU A 171 14.49 9.72 11.38
CA GLU A 171 14.86 10.13 10.01
C GLU A 171 13.66 10.50 9.10
N ASP A 172 12.73 11.30 9.63
CA ASP A 172 11.66 11.93 8.86
C ASP A 172 12.22 13.11 8.06
N VAL A 173 12.37 12.92 6.75
CA VAL A 173 13.02 13.87 5.85
C VAL A 173 12.25 14.04 4.54
N ARG A 174 12.25 15.26 4.00
CA ARG A 174 11.75 15.54 2.65
C ARG A 174 12.79 15.12 1.61
N ILE A 175 12.36 14.36 0.62
CA ILE A 175 13.19 13.87 -0.49
C ILE A 175 13.06 14.77 -1.72
N ALA A 176 11.83 15.17 -2.05
CA ALA A 176 11.55 16.01 -3.21
C ALA A 176 10.45 17.03 -2.93
N ASP A 177 10.63 18.26 -3.44
CA ASP A 177 9.67 19.37 -3.34
C ASP A 177 8.59 19.37 -4.46
N TYR A 178 8.39 18.22 -5.07
CA TYR A 178 7.46 18.01 -6.18
C TYR A 178 6.86 16.60 -6.11
N ASN A 179 5.81 16.38 -6.88
CA ASN A 179 5.06 15.13 -6.86
C ASN A 179 5.91 13.98 -7.41
N ILE A 180 6.15 12.97 -6.56
CA ILE A 180 6.67 11.66 -6.93
C ILE A 180 5.74 10.63 -6.28
N ASN A 181 5.15 9.76 -7.10
CA ASN A 181 4.40 8.61 -6.61
C ASN A 181 5.40 7.48 -6.24
N PRO A 182 5.49 7.05 -4.96
CA PRO A 182 6.45 6.05 -4.54
C PRO A 182 6.01 4.60 -4.77
N ALA A 183 4.82 4.35 -5.31
CA ALA A 183 4.21 3.02 -5.37
C ALA A 183 5.08 1.95 -6.07
N CYS A 184 5.78 2.31 -7.16
CA CYS A 184 6.53 1.34 -7.95
C CYS A 184 7.95 1.13 -7.42
N CYS A 185 8.08 0.46 -6.29
CA CYS A 185 9.37 0.05 -5.73
C CYS A 185 9.72 -1.40 -6.13
N GLU A 186 10.85 -1.58 -6.80
CA GLU A 186 11.44 -2.89 -7.09
C GLU A 186 12.94 -2.87 -6.73
N GLU A 187 13.39 -3.84 -5.93
CA GLU A 187 14.81 -4.03 -5.56
C GLU A 187 15.51 -2.75 -5.03
N GLY A 188 14.77 -1.87 -4.36
CA GLY A 188 15.30 -0.61 -3.80
C GLY A 188 15.36 0.54 -4.80
N LEU A 189 14.75 0.41 -5.97
CA LEU A 189 14.51 1.47 -6.94
C LEU A 189 13.03 1.80 -7.00
N ILE A 190 12.68 3.07 -6.79
CA ILE A 190 11.32 3.58 -7.02
C ILE A 190 11.26 4.15 -8.44
N TYR A 191 10.46 3.53 -9.31
CA TYR A 191 10.20 4.01 -10.66
C TYR A 191 9.01 4.97 -10.67
N PHE A 192 9.14 6.10 -11.35
CA PHE A 192 8.07 7.09 -11.41
C PHE A 192 8.15 7.91 -12.70
N ASN A 193 7.01 8.49 -13.11
CA ASN A 193 7.02 9.45 -14.20
C ASN A 193 7.41 10.84 -13.72
N GLY A 194 8.14 11.59 -14.55
CA GLY A 194 8.40 13.01 -14.32
C GLY A 194 7.11 13.81 -14.13
N THR A 195 7.18 14.85 -13.31
CA THR A 195 6.04 15.76 -13.05
C THR A 195 6.40 17.23 -13.13
N LYS A 196 7.70 17.59 -13.22
CA LYS A 196 8.15 19.00 -13.28
C LYS A 196 8.16 19.55 -14.70
N VAL A 197 8.75 18.81 -15.64
CA VAL A 197 9.10 19.32 -16.98
C VAL A 197 8.73 18.38 -18.13
N ASN A 198 8.61 17.09 -17.84
CA ASN A 198 8.32 16.02 -18.79
C ASN A 198 7.60 14.90 -18.02
N HIS A 199 7.28 13.81 -18.71
CA HIS A 199 6.76 12.58 -18.10
C HIS A 199 7.72 11.40 -18.32
N TYR A 200 9.02 11.65 -18.36
CA TYR A 200 10.04 10.61 -18.53
C TYR A 200 9.96 9.59 -17.40
N LEU A 201 10.41 8.37 -17.67
CA LEU A 201 10.61 7.37 -16.63
C LEU A 201 11.89 7.72 -15.86
N TYR A 202 11.73 8.00 -14.57
CA TYR A 202 12.82 8.18 -13.61
C TYR A 202 12.89 6.99 -12.66
N ALA A 203 14.06 6.82 -12.05
CA ALA A 203 14.25 5.94 -10.89
C ALA A 203 14.90 6.72 -9.75
N LEU A 204 14.35 6.55 -8.54
CA LEU A 204 14.94 6.99 -7.29
C LEU A 204 15.60 5.79 -6.60
N ASN A 205 16.89 5.89 -6.31
CA ASN A 205 17.62 4.89 -5.55
C ASN A 205 17.40 5.12 -4.05
N THR A 206 16.80 4.15 -3.36
CA THR A 206 16.41 4.28 -1.95
C THR A 206 17.57 4.16 -0.95
N GLU A 207 18.76 3.74 -1.39
CA GLU A 207 19.98 3.68 -0.58
C GLU A 207 20.57 5.08 -0.33
N ASN A 208 20.50 5.96 -1.33
CA ASN A 208 21.18 7.26 -1.32
C ASN A 208 20.32 8.44 -1.81
N ASP A 209 19.03 8.20 -2.07
CA ASP A 209 18.02 9.16 -2.53
C ASP A 209 18.35 9.82 -3.89
N SER A 210 19.30 9.28 -4.66
CA SER A 210 19.64 9.82 -5.97
C SER A 210 18.56 9.50 -7.01
N ILE A 211 18.28 10.49 -7.88
CA ILE A 211 17.29 10.36 -8.95
C ILE A 211 18.01 10.37 -10.29
N SER A 212 17.64 9.45 -11.18
CA SER A 212 18.20 9.34 -12.53
C SER A 212 17.11 9.12 -13.57
N VAL A 213 17.36 9.55 -14.82
CA VAL A 213 16.49 9.23 -15.97
C VAL A 213 16.76 7.80 -16.40
N VAL A 214 15.71 6.99 -16.50
CA VAL A 214 15.78 5.61 -17.02
C VAL A 214 15.47 5.59 -18.51
N TRP A 215 14.45 6.35 -18.92
CA TRP A 215 13.96 6.41 -20.30
C TRP A 215 13.18 7.71 -20.54
N ASP A 216 13.30 8.28 -21.73
CA ASP A 216 12.70 9.54 -22.16
C ASP A 216 11.27 9.41 -22.76
N GLY A 217 10.53 8.38 -22.34
CA GLY A 217 9.15 8.13 -22.75
C GLY A 217 8.10 9.05 -22.13
N ASN A 218 6.87 9.05 -22.64
CA ASN A 218 5.76 9.83 -22.08
C ASN A 218 4.89 8.94 -21.17
N VAL A 219 5.41 8.66 -19.97
CA VAL A 219 4.94 7.63 -19.05
C VAL A 219 3.93 8.19 -18.06
N TRP A 220 2.87 7.43 -17.76
CA TRP A 220 2.00 7.71 -16.63
C TRP A 220 1.73 6.44 -15.82
N ASN A 221 1.85 6.57 -14.48
CA ASN A 221 1.57 5.52 -13.50
C ASN A 221 2.33 4.19 -13.77
N PRO A 222 3.67 4.21 -13.78
CA PRO A 222 4.46 3.02 -14.10
C PRO A 222 4.27 1.90 -13.07
N VAL A 223 4.30 0.66 -13.54
CA VAL A 223 4.40 -0.57 -12.74
C VAL A 223 5.51 -1.43 -13.34
N HIS A 224 6.48 -1.82 -12.51
CA HIS A 224 7.58 -2.69 -12.91
C HIS A 224 7.24 -4.14 -12.57
N GLU A 225 7.39 -5.04 -13.54
CA GLU A 225 7.28 -6.49 -13.35
C GLU A 225 8.19 -7.21 -14.34
N GLU A 226 9.03 -8.12 -13.85
CA GLU A 226 9.91 -8.98 -14.64
C GLU A 226 10.77 -8.25 -15.70
N GLY A 227 11.31 -7.09 -15.37
CA GLY A 227 12.20 -6.31 -16.25
C GLY A 227 11.48 -5.48 -17.31
N TYR A 228 10.15 -5.44 -17.27
CA TYR A 228 9.33 -4.51 -18.04
C TYR A 228 8.74 -3.43 -17.13
N VAL A 229 8.56 -2.24 -17.70
CA VAL A 229 7.75 -1.18 -17.11
C VAL A 229 6.47 -1.05 -17.92
N TYR A 230 5.34 -1.32 -17.30
CA TYR A 230 4.00 -1.15 -17.86
C TYR A 230 3.48 0.24 -17.49
N TYR A 231 2.87 0.94 -18.43
CA TYR A 231 2.47 2.33 -18.22
C TYR A 231 1.35 2.77 -19.17
N MET A 232 0.67 3.84 -18.77
CA MET A 232 -0.25 4.55 -19.64
C MET A 232 0.52 5.57 -20.49
N ASP A 233 0.40 5.45 -21.81
CA ASP A 233 1.04 6.34 -22.77
C ASP A 233 0.23 7.63 -22.94
N VAL A 234 0.70 8.71 -22.34
CA VAL A 234 0.00 10.01 -22.31
C VAL A 234 -0.17 10.62 -23.70
N SER A 235 0.74 10.32 -24.64
CA SER A 235 0.69 10.85 -26.00
C SER A 235 -0.39 10.19 -26.85
N HIS A 236 -0.85 9.01 -26.48
CA HIS A 236 -1.77 8.18 -27.27
C HIS A 236 -2.99 7.77 -26.43
N ASP A 237 -3.65 8.77 -25.85
CA ASP A 237 -4.91 8.63 -25.11
C ASP A 237 -4.86 7.61 -23.97
N TYR A 238 -3.75 7.57 -23.21
CA TYR A 238 -3.57 6.69 -22.05
C TYR A 238 -3.78 5.21 -22.38
N ARG A 239 -3.44 4.79 -23.60
CA ARG A 239 -3.37 3.38 -23.96
C ARG A 239 -2.30 2.67 -23.11
N LEU A 240 -2.43 1.35 -22.93
CA LEU A 240 -1.46 0.59 -22.16
C LEU A 240 -0.31 0.10 -23.05
N CYS A 241 0.91 0.44 -22.65
CA CYS A 241 2.15 -0.02 -23.26
C CYS A 241 3.03 -0.72 -22.22
N ARG A 242 4.05 -1.43 -22.69
CA ARG A 242 5.18 -1.86 -21.87
C ARG A 242 6.50 -1.45 -22.51
N TYR A 243 7.50 -1.20 -21.67
CA TYR A 243 8.87 -0.89 -22.09
C TYR A 243 9.84 -1.92 -21.49
N SER A 244 10.65 -2.55 -22.34
CA SER A 244 11.70 -3.46 -21.90
C SER A 244 12.91 -2.71 -21.38
N LEU A 245 13.26 -2.89 -20.11
CA LEU A 245 14.45 -2.27 -19.54
C LEU A 245 15.76 -2.82 -20.13
N SER A 246 15.76 -4.06 -20.63
CA SER A 246 16.92 -4.71 -21.23
C SER A 246 17.04 -4.42 -22.72
N ALA A 247 15.97 -4.67 -23.49
CA ALA A 247 15.97 -4.49 -24.94
C ALA A 247 15.86 -3.03 -25.37
N LYS A 248 15.41 -2.14 -24.47
CA LYS A 248 15.16 -0.71 -24.75
C LYS A 248 14.13 -0.51 -25.86
N THR A 249 13.08 -1.32 -25.85
CA THR A 249 11.99 -1.32 -26.83
C THR A 249 10.64 -1.12 -26.15
N GLU A 250 9.75 -0.41 -26.84
CA GLU A 250 8.36 -0.20 -26.45
C GLU A 250 7.44 -1.13 -27.25
N GLU A 251 6.39 -1.63 -26.59
CA GLU A 251 5.33 -2.44 -27.18
C GLU A 251 3.96 -1.92 -26.72
N VAL A 252 3.03 -1.77 -27.67
CA VAL A 252 1.64 -1.42 -27.40
C VAL A 252 0.88 -2.69 -27.07
N LEU A 253 0.22 -2.74 -25.90
CA LEU A 253 -0.55 -3.91 -25.45
C LEU A 253 -2.02 -3.81 -25.83
N THR A 254 -2.58 -2.60 -25.86
CA THR A 254 -3.93 -2.31 -26.33
C THR A 254 -4.03 -0.87 -26.81
N GLU A 255 -4.97 -0.58 -27.71
CA GLU A 255 -5.34 0.78 -28.11
C GLU A 255 -6.55 1.31 -27.30
N ASP A 256 -7.05 0.54 -26.32
CA ASP A 256 -8.07 1.01 -25.38
C ASP A 256 -7.49 2.16 -24.54
N ARG A 257 -8.21 3.30 -24.43
CA ARG A 257 -7.97 4.26 -23.34
C ARG A 257 -8.24 3.56 -22.01
N ILE A 258 -7.29 3.57 -21.08
CA ILE A 258 -7.48 2.97 -19.77
C ILE A 258 -7.47 4.04 -18.66
N ASP A 259 -8.23 3.80 -17.58
CA ASP A 259 -8.23 4.67 -16.39
C ASP A 259 -7.38 4.10 -15.26
N PHE A 260 -7.38 2.77 -15.09
CA PHE A 260 -6.65 2.05 -14.04
C PHE A 260 -6.14 0.71 -14.59
N PHE A 261 -5.02 0.23 -14.06
CA PHE A 261 -4.55 -1.14 -14.28
C PHE A 261 -3.81 -1.67 -13.05
N ASN A 262 -3.67 -2.98 -12.98
CA ASN A 262 -2.86 -3.71 -12.02
C ASN A 262 -2.34 -5.00 -12.68
N ILE A 263 -1.22 -5.53 -12.19
CA ILE A 263 -0.52 -6.66 -12.78
C ILE A 263 -0.11 -7.61 -11.66
N TYR A 264 -0.27 -8.90 -11.91
CA TYR A 264 0.18 -9.95 -11.02
C TYR A 264 0.40 -11.23 -11.83
N ASP A 265 1.57 -11.84 -11.66
CA ASP A 265 1.94 -13.15 -12.20
C ASP A 265 1.62 -13.29 -13.70
N GLY A 266 2.05 -12.30 -14.49
CA GLY A 266 1.88 -12.32 -15.94
C GLY A 266 0.48 -11.96 -16.47
N ILE A 267 -0.47 -11.58 -15.60
CA ILE A 267 -1.82 -11.17 -15.98
C ILE A 267 -2.03 -9.68 -15.66
N ILE A 268 -2.48 -8.93 -16.66
CA ILE A 268 -2.86 -7.52 -16.51
C ILE A 268 -4.38 -7.44 -16.38
N TYR A 269 -4.86 -6.80 -15.31
CA TYR A 269 -6.25 -6.36 -15.17
C TYR A 269 -6.33 -4.85 -15.40
N TYR A 270 -7.27 -4.39 -16.22
CA TYR A 270 -7.38 -2.98 -16.58
C TYR A 270 -8.82 -2.53 -16.82
N GLN A 271 -9.11 -1.28 -16.44
CA GLN A 271 -10.39 -0.64 -16.72
C GLN A 271 -10.31 0.11 -18.05
N LYS A 272 -11.00 -0.40 -19.08
CA LYS A 272 -11.24 0.32 -20.33
C LYS A 272 -12.18 1.49 -20.08
N SER A 273 -11.78 2.68 -20.48
CA SER A 273 -12.63 3.85 -20.48
C SER A 273 -13.30 4.01 -21.84
N SER A 274 -14.64 3.97 -21.87
CA SER A 274 -15.42 4.14 -23.09
C SER A 274 -16.80 4.69 -22.75
N ARG A 275 -17.35 5.50 -23.66
CA ARG A 275 -18.71 6.03 -23.53
C ARG A 275 -19.79 4.97 -23.82
N SER A 276 -19.46 3.97 -24.64
CA SER A 276 -20.41 2.94 -25.10
C SER A 276 -20.11 1.56 -24.55
N GLU A 277 -18.83 1.26 -24.31
CA GLU A 277 -18.36 -0.09 -23.96
C GLU A 277 -17.30 -0.04 -22.83
N PRO A 278 -17.58 0.62 -21.68
CA PRO A 278 -16.67 0.55 -20.55
C PRO A 278 -16.67 -0.88 -19.99
N ALA A 279 -15.50 -1.41 -19.65
CA ALA A 279 -15.40 -2.74 -19.07
C ALA A 279 -14.11 -2.89 -18.26
N LEU A 280 -14.18 -3.67 -17.18
CA LEU A 280 -13.01 -4.30 -16.59
C LEU A 280 -12.61 -5.47 -17.49
N LYS A 281 -11.36 -5.47 -17.94
CA LYS A 281 -10.80 -6.46 -18.85
C LYS A 281 -9.54 -7.06 -18.25
N ARG A 282 -9.12 -8.20 -18.78
CA ARG A 282 -7.80 -8.77 -18.51
C ARG A 282 -7.11 -9.23 -19.78
N MET A 283 -5.79 -9.33 -19.74
CA MET A 283 -4.94 -9.86 -20.80
C MET A 283 -3.64 -10.41 -20.23
N GLN A 284 -2.89 -11.17 -21.03
CA GLN A 284 -1.52 -11.54 -20.68
C GLN A 284 -0.59 -10.33 -20.83
N THR A 285 0.58 -10.37 -20.21
CA THR A 285 1.57 -9.28 -20.25
C THR A 285 2.14 -8.98 -21.63
N ASP A 286 1.96 -9.86 -22.61
CA ASP A 286 2.30 -9.65 -24.03
C ASP A 286 1.15 -9.05 -24.86
N GLY A 287 0.02 -8.71 -24.23
CA GLY A 287 -1.17 -8.15 -24.88
C GLY A 287 -2.12 -9.20 -25.47
N SER A 288 -1.80 -10.50 -25.37
CA SER A 288 -2.64 -11.59 -25.88
C SER A 288 -3.79 -11.95 -24.93
N ASN A 289 -4.73 -12.76 -25.42
CA ASN A 289 -5.84 -13.34 -24.65
C ASN A 289 -6.69 -12.30 -23.90
N VAL A 290 -7.07 -11.23 -24.60
CA VAL A 290 -7.92 -10.18 -24.04
C VAL A 290 -9.32 -10.74 -23.76
N GLU A 291 -9.78 -10.61 -22.52
CA GLU A 291 -11.10 -11.06 -22.07
C GLU A 291 -11.83 -9.94 -21.32
N ILE A 292 -13.16 -9.92 -21.41
CA ILE A 292 -14.01 -9.05 -20.57
C ILE A 292 -14.26 -9.78 -19.25
N VAL A 293 -13.89 -9.13 -18.15
CA VAL A 293 -14.15 -9.61 -16.79
C VAL A 293 -15.55 -9.17 -16.35
N ALA A 294 -15.87 -7.89 -16.52
CA ALA A 294 -17.17 -7.32 -16.20
C ALA A 294 -17.46 -6.08 -17.04
N GLU A 295 -18.67 -5.96 -17.58
CA GLU A 295 -19.14 -4.73 -18.25
C GLU A 295 -19.45 -3.64 -17.24
N GLY A 296 -19.03 -2.40 -17.52
CA GLY A 296 -19.23 -1.25 -16.65
C GLY A 296 -17.94 -0.50 -16.32
N VAL A 297 -18.07 0.48 -15.42
CA VAL A 297 -16.95 1.30 -14.94
C VAL A 297 -16.60 0.87 -13.52
N TYR A 298 -15.41 0.29 -13.37
CA TYR A 298 -14.87 -0.19 -12.11
C TYR A 298 -13.57 0.53 -11.75
N LYS A 299 -13.21 0.48 -10.47
CA LYS A 299 -12.01 1.08 -9.90
C LYS A 299 -11.46 0.20 -8.76
N ASN A 300 -10.37 0.66 -8.16
CA ASN A 300 -9.74 0.02 -6.99
C ASN A 300 -9.32 -1.43 -7.28
N ILE A 301 -8.73 -1.69 -8.44
CA ILE A 301 -8.31 -3.03 -8.87
C ILE A 301 -7.12 -3.45 -8.00
N ASN A 302 -7.35 -4.28 -6.98
CA ASN A 302 -6.32 -4.81 -6.10
C ASN A 302 -6.24 -6.34 -6.28
N ILE A 303 -5.03 -6.89 -6.37
CA ILE A 303 -4.80 -8.30 -6.70
C ILE A 303 -4.02 -8.99 -5.57
N THR A 304 -4.47 -10.19 -5.23
CA THR A 304 -3.76 -11.19 -4.42
C THR A 304 -3.47 -12.43 -5.28
N SER A 305 -2.78 -13.44 -4.75
CA SER A 305 -2.51 -14.70 -5.44
C SER A 305 -3.79 -15.40 -5.91
N ASN A 306 -4.89 -15.24 -5.17
CA ASN A 306 -6.12 -16.00 -5.39
C ASN A 306 -7.22 -15.16 -6.06
N TYR A 307 -7.34 -13.86 -5.74
CA TYR A 307 -8.43 -13.03 -6.23
C TYR A 307 -8.01 -11.62 -6.65
N VAL A 308 -8.72 -11.08 -7.64
CA VAL A 308 -8.77 -9.65 -7.96
C VAL A 308 -10.02 -9.06 -7.34
N TYR A 309 -9.86 -8.02 -6.52
CA TYR A 309 -10.91 -7.25 -5.87
C TYR A 309 -11.10 -5.91 -6.57
N PHE A 310 -12.35 -5.49 -6.76
CA PHE A 310 -12.68 -4.23 -7.43
C PHE A 310 -14.07 -3.73 -7.01
N SER A 311 -14.35 -2.44 -7.23
CA SER A 311 -15.64 -1.83 -6.92
C SER A 311 -16.16 -1.00 -8.08
N ALA A 312 -17.48 -0.85 -8.19
CA ALA A 312 -18.09 0.00 -9.21
C ALA A 312 -17.73 1.48 -8.96
N PHE A 313 -17.63 2.26 -10.03
CA PHE A 313 -17.45 3.70 -9.89
C PHE A 313 -18.64 4.33 -9.15
N GLY A 314 -18.36 5.19 -8.18
CA GLY A 314 -19.39 5.82 -7.34
C GLY A 314 -19.94 4.96 -6.20
N SER A 315 -19.49 3.70 -6.03
CA SER A 315 -19.84 2.86 -4.89
C SER A 315 -18.64 2.09 -4.34
N GLU A 316 -18.53 2.00 -3.01
CA GLU A 316 -17.52 1.16 -2.35
C GLU A 316 -18.04 -0.25 -2.05
N VAL A 317 -19.37 -0.43 -2.00
CA VAL A 317 -20.05 -1.71 -1.79
C VAL A 317 -21.14 -1.96 -2.85
N PRO A 318 -21.39 -3.22 -3.26
CA PRO A 318 -20.63 -4.40 -2.90
C PRO A 318 -19.20 -4.37 -3.49
N VAL A 319 -18.28 -5.04 -2.82
CA VAL A 319 -16.96 -5.35 -3.39
C VAL A 319 -17.14 -6.57 -4.27
N TYR A 320 -16.70 -6.48 -5.52
CA TYR A 320 -16.67 -7.58 -6.45
C TYR A 320 -15.30 -8.25 -6.41
N LYS A 321 -15.29 -9.53 -6.75
CA LYS A 321 -14.05 -10.28 -6.91
C LYS A 321 -14.14 -11.29 -8.05
N THR A 322 -12.98 -11.70 -8.56
CA THR A 322 -12.85 -12.82 -9.49
C THR A 322 -11.52 -13.54 -9.26
N PRO A 323 -11.37 -14.84 -9.57
CA PRO A 323 -10.09 -15.52 -9.46
C PRO A 323 -8.98 -14.76 -10.22
N THR A 324 -7.79 -14.64 -9.62
CA THR A 324 -6.63 -13.96 -10.24
C THR A 324 -6.21 -14.62 -11.54
N ALA A 325 -6.23 -15.94 -11.58
CA ALA A 325 -5.94 -16.75 -12.76
C ALA A 325 -7.05 -17.79 -13.00
N GLY A 326 -7.05 -18.39 -14.19
CA GLY A 326 -8.05 -19.37 -14.58
C GLY A 326 -9.36 -18.74 -15.06
N GLY A 327 -10.48 -19.44 -14.93
CA GLY A 327 -11.78 -19.00 -15.47
C GLY A 327 -12.34 -17.76 -14.77
N ILE A 328 -12.84 -16.80 -15.55
CA ILE A 328 -13.54 -15.62 -15.03
C ILE A 328 -14.82 -16.07 -14.34
N ASN A 329 -14.94 -15.70 -13.07
CA ASN A 329 -16.15 -15.89 -12.28
C ASN A 329 -16.30 -14.68 -11.35
N VAL A 330 -17.16 -13.73 -11.69
CA VAL A 330 -17.36 -12.51 -10.90
C VAL A 330 -18.42 -12.76 -9.83
N THR A 331 -18.04 -12.59 -8.57
CA THR A 331 -18.94 -12.69 -7.41
C THR A 331 -18.77 -11.48 -6.51
N THR A 332 -19.63 -11.36 -5.50
CA THR A 332 -19.42 -10.44 -4.37
C THR A 332 -18.43 -11.04 -3.36
N PHE A 333 -17.86 -10.19 -2.52
CA PHE A 333 -16.96 -10.58 -1.43
C PHE A 333 -17.74 -10.79 -0.12
N ASP A 334 -18.59 -11.82 -0.11
CA ASP A 334 -19.58 -12.05 0.94
C ASP A 334 -18.95 -12.36 2.31
N SER A 335 -17.81 -13.06 2.35
CA SER A 335 -17.11 -13.37 3.60
C SER A 335 -16.68 -12.11 4.35
N ALA A 336 -16.21 -11.07 3.65
CA ALA A 336 -15.89 -9.77 4.26
C ALA A 336 -17.12 -9.03 4.78
N MET A 337 -18.26 -9.14 4.09
CA MET A 337 -19.53 -8.61 4.53
C MET A 337 -20.03 -9.31 5.80
N GLU A 338 -19.97 -10.65 5.85
CA GLU A 338 -20.35 -11.45 7.02
C GLU A 338 -19.47 -11.14 8.24
N ALA A 339 -18.16 -11.01 8.03
CA ALA A 339 -17.23 -10.64 9.10
C ALA A 339 -17.55 -9.26 9.68
N ALA A 340 -17.89 -8.28 8.83
CA ALA A 340 -18.30 -6.94 9.27
C ALA A 340 -19.58 -6.96 10.12
N LEU A 341 -20.55 -7.81 9.77
CA LEU A 341 -21.78 -7.96 10.55
C LEU A 341 -21.51 -8.59 11.93
N SER A 342 -20.64 -9.59 11.99
CA SER A 342 -20.32 -10.30 13.24
C SER A 342 -19.57 -9.46 14.28
N GLU A 343 -18.93 -8.36 13.87
CA GLU A 343 -18.22 -7.43 14.75
C GLU A 343 -19.14 -6.35 15.35
N ASN A 344 -20.39 -6.26 14.86
CA ASN A 344 -21.40 -5.30 15.31
C ASN A 344 -22.48 -5.92 16.22
N ASP A 345 -22.48 -7.26 16.35
CA ASP A 345 -23.27 -8.03 17.33
C ASP A 345 -22.50 -8.20 18.66
#